data_AF-A0A9D8Y4H7-F1
#
_entry.id   AF-A0A9D8Y4H7-F1
#
_cell.length_a   1.000
_cell.length_b   1.000
_cell.length_c   1.000
_cell.angle_alpha   90.00
_cell.angle_beta   90.00
_cell.angle_gamma   90.00
#
_symmetry.space_group_name_H-M   'P 1'
#
loop_
_entity.id
_entity.type
_entity.pdbx_description
1 polymer ?
#
loop_
_entity_poly.entity_id
_entity_poly.type
_entity_poly.pdbx_seq_one_letter_code
_entity_poly.pdbx_strand_id
1 'polypeptide(L)'
;MAKRIKDYRALYGAISLFLIGLVLSFQSLIYVNMDYFGAELTTARWHWEIVLNIQILCCAFIWFSHHNRILFSEGWWKVRAILHFLVSFGAVCMPAILTVLGAWNDWYRNPPGPEMSKYMISIAIYIWVGSNLILPVLLRLIARDVSVKKIQPLSIAKLVTAVVMLVLFAMNDYLPFNLGFYGAPFLCFLHGAITYVEKSLKVPYYDRGTNKSRI
;
A
#
# COMPACT_ATOMS: atom_id res chain seq x y z
N MET A 1 -31.01 19.93 9.04
CA MET A 1 -30.23 19.22 8.00
C MET A 1 -28.82 18.93 8.50
N ALA A 2 -28.46 17.66 8.71
CA ALA A 2 -27.10 17.27 9.08
C ALA A 2 -26.17 17.38 7.86
N LYS A 3 -25.04 18.09 8.00
CA LYS A 3 -24.06 18.25 6.92
C LYS A 3 -23.21 16.98 6.86
N ARG A 4 -23.33 16.20 5.76
CA ARG A 4 -22.46 15.03 5.54
C ARG A 4 -21.04 15.51 5.29
N ILE A 5 -20.13 15.29 6.22
CA ILE A 5 -18.70 15.53 6.01
C ILE A 5 -18.08 14.19 5.59
N LYS A 6 -17.73 14.04 4.30
CA LYS A 6 -16.97 12.88 3.81
C LYS A 6 -15.56 12.91 4.41
N ASP A 7 -15.04 11.76 4.83
CA ASP A 7 -13.65 11.64 5.30
C ASP A 7 -12.69 11.63 4.10
N TYR A 8 -12.43 12.82 3.54
CA TYR A 8 -11.49 13.03 2.42
C TYR A 8 -10.07 12.51 2.73
N ARG A 9 -9.71 12.37 4.01
CA ARG A 9 -8.40 11.86 4.45
C ARG A 9 -8.23 10.39 4.12
N ALA A 10 -9.30 9.62 4.25
CA ALA A 10 -9.30 8.22 3.85
C ALA A 10 -9.15 8.09 2.31
N LEU A 11 -9.78 9.00 1.55
CA LEU A 11 -9.62 9.02 0.09
C LEU A 11 -8.17 9.27 -0.34
N TYR A 12 -7.45 10.19 0.30
CA TYR A 12 -6.03 10.41 0.03
C TYR A 12 -5.17 9.16 0.30
N GLY A 13 -5.47 8.42 1.37
CA GLY A 13 -4.84 7.13 1.65
C GLY A 13 -5.13 6.07 0.57
N ALA A 14 -6.35 6.03 0.04
CA ALA A 14 -6.70 5.13 -1.05
C ALA A 14 -5.96 5.48 -2.36
N ILE A 15 -5.96 6.76 -2.73
CA ILE A 15 -5.32 7.25 -3.96
C ILE A 15 -3.81 6.99 -3.92
N SER A 16 -3.15 7.29 -2.80
CA SER A 16 -1.71 7.04 -2.66
C SER A 16 -1.37 5.56 -2.86
N LEU A 17 -2.04 4.65 -2.14
CA LEU A 17 -1.81 3.21 -2.30
C LEU A 17 -2.09 2.73 -3.73
N PHE A 18 -3.17 3.20 -4.37
CA PHE A 18 -3.45 2.88 -5.76
C PHE A 18 -2.31 3.30 -6.71
N LEU A 19 -1.82 4.54 -6.58
CA LEU A 19 -0.74 5.07 -7.40
C LEU A 19 0.57 4.31 -7.18
N ILE A 20 0.92 3.98 -5.94
CA ILE A 20 2.12 3.20 -5.61
C ILE A 20 2.05 1.81 -6.25
N GLY A 21 0.90 1.14 -6.13
CA GLY A 21 0.67 -0.16 -6.76
C GLY A 21 0.90 -0.10 -8.27
N LEU A 22 0.38 0.94 -8.93
CA LEU A 22 0.54 1.14 -10.36
C LEU A 22 2.01 1.37 -10.74
N VAL A 23 2.71 2.25 -10.02
CA VAL A 23 4.13 2.52 -10.28
C VAL A 23 4.98 1.27 -10.09
N LEU A 24 4.79 0.51 -9.01
CA LEU A 24 5.55 -0.72 -8.76
C LEU A 24 5.29 -1.78 -9.83
N SER A 25 4.04 -1.94 -10.25
CA SER A 25 3.69 -2.85 -11.34
C SER A 25 4.30 -2.43 -12.66
N PHE A 26 4.32 -1.13 -12.96
CA PHE A 26 4.97 -0.60 -14.15
C PHE A 26 6.49 -0.80 -14.11
N GLN A 27 7.13 -0.55 -12.97
CA GLN A 27 8.56 -0.83 -12.79
C GLN A 27 8.88 -2.31 -12.93
N SER A 28 8.09 -3.20 -12.33
CA SER A 28 8.26 -4.64 -12.49
C SER A 28 8.07 -5.07 -13.95
N LEU A 29 7.12 -4.47 -14.66
CA LEU A 29 6.91 -4.74 -16.08
C LEU A 29 8.15 -4.39 -16.90
N ILE A 30 8.74 -3.23 -16.65
CA ILE A 30 9.93 -2.80 -17.39
C ILE A 30 11.14 -3.68 -17.06
N TYR A 31 11.37 -4.01 -15.77
CA TYR A 31 12.53 -4.83 -15.38
C TYR A 31 12.55 -6.22 -16.00
N VAL A 32 11.39 -6.86 -16.15
CA VAL A 32 11.32 -8.23 -16.73
C VAL A 32 11.23 -8.20 -18.25
N ASN A 33 10.70 -7.12 -18.86
CA ASN A 33 10.54 -7.00 -20.32
C ASN A 33 11.52 -5.97 -20.92
N MET A 34 12.76 -5.93 -20.42
CA MET A 34 13.75 -4.97 -20.91
C MET A 34 14.01 -5.07 -22.40
N ASP A 35 13.92 -6.27 -22.98
CA ASP A 35 14.09 -6.48 -24.42
C ASP A 35 13.06 -5.71 -25.27
N TYR A 36 11.87 -5.46 -24.71
CA TYR A 36 10.79 -4.73 -25.39
C TYR A 36 10.83 -3.22 -25.14
N PHE A 37 11.16 -2.80 -23.92
CA PHE A 37 11.13 -1.39 -23.52
C PHE A 37 12.46 -0.67 -23.72
N GLY A 38 13.56 -1.42 -23.84
CA GLY A 38 14.92 -0.90 -23.93
C GLY A 38 15.45 -0.35 -22.59
N ALA A 39 16.76 -0.46 -22.38
CA ALA A 39 17.44 0.12 -21.23
C ALA A 39 17.25 1.65 -21.15
N GLU A 40 17.17 2.30 -22.32
CA GLU A 40 17.05 3.75 -22.46
C GLU A 40 15.83 4.32 -21.74
N LEU A 41 14.68 3.61 -21.77
CA LEU A 41 13.44 4.06 -21.13
C LEU A 41 13.59 4.25 -19.63
N THR A 42 14.30 3.32 -18.97
CA THR A 42 14.51 3.36 -17.52
C THR A 42 15.61 4.30 -17.06
N THR A 43 16.61 4.51 -17.92
CA THR A 43 17.65 5.51 -17.70
C THR A 43 17.22 6.92 -18.10
N ALA A 44 16.07 7.05 -18.77
CA ALA A 44 15.58 8.34 -19.21
C ALA A 44 15.23 9.22 -18.01
N ARG A 45 15.75 10.45 -18.02
CA ARG A 45 15.53 11.44 -16.97
C ARG A 45 14.05 11.62 -16.61
N TRP A 46 13.17 11.64 -17.61
CA TRP A 46 11.74 11.84 -17.39
C TRP A 46 11.09 10.69 -16.59
N HIS A 47 11.58 9.45 -16.70
CA HIS A 47 11.07 8.32 -15.92
C HIS A 47 11.28 8.58 -14.42
N TRP A 48 12.49 9.00 -14.06
CA TRP A 48 12.86 9.35 -12.69
C TRP A 48 12.04 10.52 -12.16
N GLU A 49 11.89 11.58 -12.96
CA GLU A 49 11.09 12.74 -12.58
C GLU A 49 9.63 12.35 -12.31
N ILE A 50 9.01 11.51 -13.15
CA ILE A 50 7.63 11.04 -12.93
C ILE A 50 7.54 10.20 -11.65
N VAL A 51 8.41 9.21 -11.48
CA VAL A 51 8.38 8.32 -10.31
C VAL A 51 8.57 9.10 -9.00
N LEU A 52 9.53 10.02 -8.96
CA LEU A 52 9.82 10.83 -7.77
C LEU A 52 8.68 11.82 -7.46
N ASN A 53 8.12 12.48 -8.47
CA ASN A 53 6.99 13.40 -8.27
C ASN A 53 5.75 12.66 -7.75
N ILE A 54 5.44 11.48 -8.29
CA ILE A 54 4.34 10.64 -7.80
C ILE A 54 4.60 10.25 -6.34
N GLN A 55 5.84 9.94 -5.96
CA GLN A 55 6.17 9.60 -4.57
C GLN A 55 6.07 10.76 -3.62
N ILE A 56 6.52 11.96 -4.01
CA ILE A 56 6.31 13.18 -3.20
C ILE A 56 4.81 13.40 -2.95
N LEU A 57 3.99 13.26 -3.99
CA LEU A 57 2.54 13.39 -3.89
C LEU A 57 1.93 12.32 -2.96
N CYS A 58 2.33 11.06 -3.10
CA CYS A 58 1.83 9.97 -2.26
C CYS A 58 2.26 10.14 -0.79
N CYS A 59 3.49 10.59 -0.54
CA CYS A 59 3.99 10.91 0.80
C CYS A 59 3.16 12.02 1.45
N ALA A 60 2.86 13.08 0.70
CA ALA A 60 1.98 14.16 1.16
C ALA A 60 0.57 13.64 1.49
N PHE A 61 -0.01 12.80 0.63
CA PHE A 61 -1.32 12.20 0.87
C PHE A 61 -1.36 11.31 2.12
N ILE A 62 -0.34 10.48 2.35
CA ILE A 62 -0.26 9.66 3.56
C ILE A 62 -0.08 10.53 4.81
N TRP A 63 0.73 11.59 4.73
CA TRP A 63 0.83 12.57 5.80
C TRP A 63 -0.53 13.16 6.13
N PHE A 64 -1.25 13.73 5.15
CA PHE A 64 -2.58 14.30 5.38
C PHE A 64 -3.61 13.27 5.87
N SER A 65 -3.46 12.00 5.49
CA SER A 65 -4.31 10.90 5.97
C SER A 65 -4.13 10.60 7.47
N HIS A 66 -2.90 10.75 7.99
CA HIS A 66 -2.53 10.34 9.35
C HIS A 66 -2.28 11.50 10.33
N HIS A 67 -1.90 12.68 9.84
CA HIS A 67 -1.43 13.82 10.64
C HIS A 67 -2.36 14.15 11.82
N ASN A 68 -3.65 14.35 11.54
CA ASN A 68 -4.62 14.66 12.58
C ASN A 68 -4.81 13.52 13.59
N ARG A 69 -4.73 12.26 13.15
CA ARG A 69 -4.80 11.13 14.09
C ARG A 69 -3.61 11.13 15.04
N ILE A 70 -2.43 11.49 14.55
CA ILE A 70 -1.22 11.56 15.39
C ILE A 70 -1.31 12.75 16.36
N LEU A 71 -1.79 13.91 15.90
CA LEU A 71 -1.89 15.12 16.73
C LEU A 71 -2.94 14.99 17.85
N PHE A 72 -4.11 14.44 17.55
CA PHE A 72 -5.24 14.39 18.49
C PHE A 72 -5.36 13.08 19.27
N SER A 73 -4.44 12.13 19.09
CA SER A 73 -4.42 10.89 19.88
C SER A 73 -3.53 11.03 21.11
N GLU A 74 -3.91 10.36 22.19
CA GLU A 74 -3.15 10.30 23.43
C GLU A 74 -2.81 8.86 23.84
N GLY A 75 -1.78 8.71 24.67
CA GLY A 75 -1.34 7.42 25.21
C GLY A 75 -1.10 6.35 24.14
N TRP A 76 -1.65 5.15 24.36
CA TRP A 76 -1.47 3.99 23.48
C TRP A 76 -2.02 4.22 22.05
N TRP A 77 -3.08 5.01 21.91
CA TRP A 77 -3.68 5.33 20.61
C TRP A 77 -2.74 6.18 19.75
N LYS A 78 -1.94 7.04 20.36
CA LYS A 78 -0.92 7.83 19.67
C LYS A 78 0.19 6.94 19.11
N VAL A 79 0.69 6.01 19.91
CA VAL A 79 1.72 5.04 19.48
C VAL A 79 1.21 4.23 18.29
N ARG A 80 -0.02 3.72 18.37
CA ARG A 80 -0.67 3.00 17.26
C ARG A 80 -0.79 3.86 16.01
N ALA A 81 -1.22 5.12 16.14
CA ALA A 81 -1.34 6.03 14.99
C ALA A 81 0.02 6.30 14.32
N ILE A 82 1.08 6.49 15.11
CA ILE A 82 2.45 6.69 14.62
C ILE A 82 2.96 5.44 13.90
N LEU A 83 2.78 4.25 14.47
CA LEU A 83 3.21 3.01 13.83
C LEU A 83 2.51 2.77 12.49
N HIS A 84 1.20 2.98 12.43
CA HIS A 84 0.47 2.89 11.16
C HIS A 84 0.94 3.92 10.13
N PHE A 85 1.28 5.13 10.58
CA PHE A 85 1.86 6.16 9.71
C PHE A 85 3.23 5.74 9.18
N LEU A 86 4.17 5.32 10.05
CA LEU A 86 5.52 4.91 9.64
C LEU A 86 5.48 3.77 8.64
N VAL A 87 4.62 2.79 8.86
CA VAL A 87 4.44 1.65 7.97
C VAL A 87 3.84 2.07 6.64
N SER A 88 2.81 2.93 6.64
CA SER A 88 2.23 3.44 5.40
C SER A 88 3.24 4.29 4.63
N PHE A 89 3.98 5.15 5.33
CA PHE A 89 4.99 6.02 4.75
C PHE A 89 6.13 5.20 4.13
N GLY A 90 6.64 4.20 4.85
CA GLY A 90 7.65 3.28 4.32
C GLY A 90 7.15 2.53 3.07
N ALA A 91 5.89 2.09 3.06
CA ALA A 91 5.30 1.45 1.88
C ALA A 91 5.21 2.40 0.67
N VAL A 92 4.94 3.69 0.88
CA VAL A 92 4.93 4.71 -0.18
C VAL A 92 6.31 5.03 -0.71
N CYS A 93 7.33 4.95 0.14
CA CYS A 93 8.71 5.18 -0.29
C CYS A 93 9.27 4.00 -1.10
N MET A 94 8.64 2.83 -1.10
CA MET A 94 9.15 1.63 -1.77
C MET A 94 9.52 1.81 -3.25
N PRO A 95 8.71 2.44 -4.12
CA PRO A 95 9.09 2.63 -5.50
C PRO A 95 10.37 3.45 -5.62
N ALA A 96 10.51 4.53 -4.86
CA ALA A 96 11.72 5.36 -4.88
C ALA A 96 12.94 4.57 -4.41
N ILE A 97 12.80 3.78 -3.33
CA ILE A 97 13.87 2.90 -2.83
C ILE A 97 14.27 1.88 -3.89
N LEU A 98 13.32 1.22 -4.54
CA LEU A 98 13.58 0.23 -5.61
C LEU A 98 14.21 0.87 -6.85
N THR A 99 13.86 2.11 -7.16
CA THR A 99 14.46 2.86 -8.26
C THR A 99 15.93 3.15 -7.97
N VAL A 100 16.23 3.65 -6.77
CA VAL A 100 17.61 3.92 -6.33
C VAL A 100 18.43 2.63 -6.23
N LEU A 101 17.86 1.55 -5.67
CA LEU A 101 18.53 0.24 -5.62
C LEU A 101 18.77 -0.32 -7.03
N GLY A 102 17.81 -0.14 -7.94
CA GLY A 102 17.97 -0.53 -9.34
C GLY A 102 19.11 0.20 -10.03
N ALA A 103 19.25 1.51 -9.78
CA ALA A 103 20.38 2.28 -10.30
C ALA A 103 21.71 1.83 -9.67
N TRP A 104 21.73 1.63 -8.34
CA TRP A 104 22.92 1.24 -7.62
C TRP A 104 23.47 -0.12 -8.08
N ASN A 105 22.59 -1.06 -8.42
CA ASN A 105 22.96 -2.40 -8.87
C ASN A 105 22.98 -2.55 -10.40
N ASP A 106 22.88 -1.45 -11.15
CA ASP A 106 22.84 -1.43 -12.62
C ASP A 106 21.76 -2.34 -13.24
N TRP A 107 20.63 -2.51 -12.53
CA TRP A 107 19.49 -3.33 -12.98
C TRP A 107 18.82 -2.78 -14.24
N TYR A 108 19.14 -1.54 -14.60
CA TYR A 108 18.67 -0.89 -15.82
C TYR A 108 19.38 -1.34 -17.09
N ARG A 109 20.55 -1.97 -16.93
CA ARG A 109 21.32 -2.56 -18.04
C ARG A 109 21.38 -4.07 -17.92
N ASN A 110 21.50 -4.56 -16.69
CA ASN A 110 21.63 -5.97 -16.35
C ASN A 110 20.48 -6.33 -15.40
N PRO A 111 19.29 -6.67 -15.92
CA PRO A 111 18.12 -6.93 -15.09
C PRO A 111 18.41 -8.03 -14.06
N PRO A 112 17.82 -7.94 -12.85
CA PRO A 112 18.06 -8.92 -11.82
C PRO A 112 17.63 -10.29 -12.30
N GLY A 113 18.46 -11.31 -12.03
CA GLY A 113 18.14 -12.69 -12.38
C GLY A 113 16.78 -13.13 -11.81
N PRO A 114 16.14 -14.16 -12.39
CA PRO A 114 14.79 -14.57 -12.01
C PRO A 114 14.62 -14.83 -10.51
N GLU A 115 15.64 -15.42 -9.87
CA GLU A 115 15.65 -15.70 -8.43
C GLU A 115 15.70 -14.43 -7.57
N MET A 116 16.47 -13.43 -7.97
CA MET A 116 16.51 -12.13 -7.27
C MET A 116 15.18 -11.39 -7.42
N SER A 117 14.59 -11.44 -8.61
CA SER A 117 13.26 -10.88 -8.86
C SER A 117 12.18 -11.53 -8.00
N LYS A 118 12.21 -12.86 -7.84
CA LYS A 118 11.32 -13.60 -6.94
C LYS A 118 11.50 -13.12 -5.50
N TYR A 119 12.74 -13.05 -5.03
CA TYR A 119 13.07 -12.64 -3.67
C TYR A 119 12.57 -11.23 -3.35
N MET A 120 12.74 -10.28 -4.27
CA MET A 120 12.25 -8.91 -4.09
C MET A 120 10.72 -8.82 -3.98
N ILE A 121 10.01 -9.60 -4.80
CA ILE A 121 8.55 -9.68 -4.74
C ILE A 121 8.10 -10.36 -3.45
N SER A 122 8.75 -11.45 -3.04
CA SER A 122 8.51 -12.11 -1.75
C SER A 122 8.66 -11.12 -0.59
N ILE A 123 9.74 -10.31 -0.58
CA ILE A 123 9.92 -9.26 0.45
C ILE A 123 8.76 -8.26 0.43
N ALA A 124 8.37 -7.76 -0.75
CA ALA A 124 7.28 -6.79 -0.86
C ALA A 124 5.96 -7.36 -0.28
N ILE A 125 5.68 -8.63 -0.54
CA ILE A 125 4.52 -9.33 0.01
C ILE A 125 4.65 -9.52 1.51
N TYR A 126 5.80 -9.96 2.02
CA TYR A 126 5.99 -10.15 3.46
C TYR A 126 5.82 -8.83 4.22
N ILE A 127 6.35 -7.73 3.67
CA ILE A 127 6.13 -6.39 4.21
C ILE A 127 4.65 -6.03 4.16
N TRP A 128 3.96 -6.35 3.06
CA TRP A 128 2.53 -6.11 2.92
C TRP A 128 1.67 -6.92 3.91
N VAL A 129 1.90 -8.22 4.02
CA VAL A 129 1.24 -9.14 4.97
C VAL A 129 1.54 -8.69 6.41
N GLY A 130 2.81 -8.38 6.69
CA GLY A 130 3.26 -7.85 7.96
C GLY A 130 2.52 -6.58 8.36
N SER A 131 2.41 -5.62 7.44
CA SER A 131 1.79 -4.32 7.69
C SER A 131 0.26 -4.34 7.76
N ASN A 132 -0.40 -5.13 6.91
CA ASN A 132 -1.87 -5.09 6.76
C ASN A 132 -2.60 -6.21 7.50
N LEU A 133 -1.96 -7.34 7.76
CA LEU A 133 -2.57 -8.49 8.44
C LEU A 133 -2.00 -8.69 9.84
N ILE A 134 -0.68 -8.77 9.97
CA ILE A 134 -0.03 -9.12 11.25
C ILE A 134 -0.04 -7.93 12.22
N LEU A 135 0.42 -6.77 11.79
CA LEU A 135 0.56 -5.58 12.65
C LEU A 135 -0.77 -5.16 13.30
N PRO A 136 -1.92 -5.09 12.59
CA PRO A 136 -3.19 -4.75 13.23
C PRO A 136 -3.63 -5.78 14.28
N VAL A 137 -3.28 -7.06 14.11
CA VAL A 137 -3.58 -8.12 15.08
C VAL A 137 -2.66 -7.99 16.30
N LEU A 138 -1.35 -7.84 16.09
CA LEU A 138 -0.38 -7.62 17.17
C LEU A 138 -0.74 -6.39 18.02
N LEU A 139 -1.08 -5.27 17.37
CA LEU A 139 -1.46 -4.04 18.07
C LEU A 139 -2.74 -4.22 18.90
N ARG A 140 -3.69 -5.06 18.47
CA ARG A 140 -4.88 -5.41 19.26
C ARG A 140 -4.54 -6.30 20.45
N LEU A 141 -3.67 -7.29 20.26
CA LEU A 141 -3.23 -8.19 21.32
C LEU A 141 -2.50 -7.43 22.44
N ILE A 142 -1.57 -6.54 22.07
CA ILE A 142 -0.82 -5.72 23.03
C ILE A 142 -1.74 -4.74 23.77
N ALA A 143 -2.75 -4.18 23.08
CA ALA A 143 -3.74 -3.30 23.71
C ALA A 143 -4.65 -4.01 24.73
N ARG A 144 -4.56 -5.35 24.87
CA ARG A 144 -5.46 -6.19 25.68
C ARG A 144 -6.95 -6.03 25.33
N ASP A 145 -7.26 -5.50 24.16
CA ASP A 145 -8.63 -5.35 23.66
C ASP A 145 -9.03 -6.64 22.92
N VAL A 146 -9.09 -7.76 23.67
CA VAL A 146 -9.37 -9.11 23.15
C VAL A 146 -10.89 -9.36 23.04
N SER A 147 -11.68 -8.33 22.77
CA SER A 147 -13.09 -8.52 22.48
C SER A 147 -13.23 -9.05 21.04
N VAL A 148 -13.20 -10.38 20.90
CA VAL A 148 -13.42 -11.14 19.65
C VAL A 148 -14.72 -10.71 18.94
N LYS A 149 -15.66 -10.09 19.66
CA LYS A 149 -16.94 -9.57 19.13
C LYS A 149 -16.81 -8.41 18.14
N LYS A 150 -15.62 -7.83 17.93
CA LYS A 150 -15.37 -6.75 16.94
C LYS A 150 -14.46 -7.19 15.78
N ILE A 151 -14.52 -8.44 15.37
CA ILE A 151 -14.02 -8.84 14.05
C ILE A 151 -15.00 -8.23 13.04
N GLN A 152 -14.63 -7.09 12.46
CA GLN A 152 -15.39 -6.53 11.33
C GLN A 152 -15.36 -7.57 10.21
N PRO A 153 -16.52 -7.92 9.61
CA PRO A 153 -16.53 -8.85 8.50
C PRO A 153 -15.61 -8.31 7.40
N LEU A 154 -14.76 -9.18 6.86
CA LEU A 154 -13.96 -8.85 5.69
C LEU A 154 -14.95 -8.51 4.57
N SER A 155 -14.75 -7.37 3.91
CA SER A 155 -15.59 -7.05 2.76
C SER A 155 -15.33 -8.05 1.63
N ILE A 156 -16.35 -8.27 0.80
CA ILE A 156 -16.23 -9.11 -0.39
C ILE A 156 -15.07 -8.62 -1.27
N ALA A 157 -14.88 -7.30 -1.39
CA ALA A 157 -13.79 -6.72 -2.19
C ALA A 157 -12.40 -7.10 -1.65
N LYS A 158 -12.19 -7.11 -0.32
CA LYS A 158 -10.92 -7.58 0.29
C LYS A 158 -10.73 -9.07 0.10
N LEU A 159 -11.79 -9.85 0.27
CA LEU A 159 -11.71 -11.30 0.07
C LEU A 159 -11.34 -11.62 -1.39
N VAL A 160 -12.00 -10.99 -2.35
CA VAL A 160 -11.74 -11.18 -3.79
C VAL A 160 -10.30 -10.77 -4.11
N THR A 161 -9.84 -9.61 -3.66
CA THR A 161 -8.45 -9.19 -3.92
C THR A 161 -7.41 -10.10 -3.26
N ALA A 162 -7.68 -10.61 -2.04
CA ALA A 162 -6.81 -11.59 -1.39
C ALA A 162 -6.77 -12.93 -2.13
N VAL A 163 -7.91 -13.43 -2.58
CA VAL A 163 -8.00 -14.67 -3.37
C VAL A 163 -7.29 -14.51 -4.71
N VAL A 164 -7.51 -13.40 -5.42
CA VAL A 164 -6.84 -13.12 -6.70
C VAL A 164 -5.33 -13.02 -6.52
N MET A 165 -4.85 -12.37 -5.44
CA MET A 165 -3.42 -12.38 -5.11
C MET A 165 -2.89 -13.81 -4.90
N LEU A 166 -3.58 -14.61 -4.09
CA LEU A 166 -3.15 -15.97 -3.78
C LEU A 166 -3.12 -16.87 -5.03
N VAL A 167 -4.12 -16.74 -5.90
CA VAL A 167 -4.20 -17.44 -7.19
C VAL A 167 -3.07 -17.02 -8.11
N LEU A 168 -2.80 -15.72 -8.26
CA LEU A 168 -1.70 -15.23 -9.10
C LEU A 168 -0.32 -15.67 -8.57
N PHE A 169 -0.15 -15.76 -7.25
CA PHE A 169 1.06 -16.31 -6.66
C PHE A 169 1.20 -17.81 -6.91
N ALA A 170 0.14 -18.58 -6.66
CA ALA A 170 0.15 -20.01 -6.95
C ALA A 170 0.47 -20.25 -8.44
N MET A 171 -0.13 -19.46 -9.34
CA MET A 171 0.10 -19.56 -10.77
C MET A 171 1.50 -19.13 -11.20
N ASN A 172 2.21 -18.32 -10.41
CA ASN A 172 3.56 -17.86 -10.72
C ASN A 172 4.59 -18.99 -10.77
N ASP A 173 4.32 -20.10 -10.06
CA ASP A 173 5.18 -21.29 -10.09
C ASP A 173 4.85 -22.24 -11.26
N TYR A 174 3.65 -22.11 -11.87
CA TYR A 174 3.15 -23.06 -12.88
C TYR A 174 3.00 -22.48 -14.29
N LEU A 175 2.93 -21.16 -14.44
CA LEU A 175 2.79 -20.52 -15.75
C LEU A 175 4.09 -19.87 -16.20
N PRO A 176 4.48 -20.02 -17.49
CA PRO A 176 5.62 -19.31 -18.06
C PRO A 176 5.37 -17.80 -18.17
N PHE A 177 4.12 -17.36 -18.00
CA PHE A 177 3.75 -15.96 -17.93
C PHE A 177 3.97 -15.43 -16.51
N ASN A 178 4.99 -14.57 -16.36
CA ASN A 178 5.34 -13.82 -15.14
C ASN A 178 4.27 -12.77 -14.73
N LEU A 179 2.98 -13.02 -14.99
CA LEU A 179 1.86 -12.14 -14.62
C LEU A 179 1.80 -11.90 -13.11
N GLY A 180 2.21 -12.89 -12.30
CA GLY A 180 2.39 -12.72 -10.87
C GLY A 180 3.40 -11.62 -10.54
N PHE A 181 4.48 -11.48 -11.32
CA PHE A 181 5.47 -10.43 -11.10
C PHE A 181 4.91 -9.03 -11.37
N TYR A 182 4.17 -8.87 -12.46
CA TYR A 182 3.63 -7.55 -12.84
C TYR A 182 2.43 -7.15 -12.01
N GLY A 183 1.50 -8.08 -11.77
CA GLY A 183 0.21 -7.78 -11.15
C GLY A 183 0.24 -7.78 -9.61
N ALA A 184 1.15 -8.53 -8.99
CA ALA A 184 1.18 -8.66 -7.54
C ALA A 184 1.36 -7.34 -6.79
N PRO A 185 2.29 -6.45 -7.16
CA PRO A 185 2.44 -5.17 -6.47
C PRO A 185 1.14 -4.37 -6.51
N PHE A 186 0.55 -4.17 -7.68
CA PHE A 186 -0.72 -3.46 -7.81
C PHE A 186 -1.82 -4.08 -6.94
N LEU A 187 -1.98 -5.40 -6.95
CA LEU A 187 -3.04 -6.06 -6.18
C LEU A 187 -2.84 -5.98 -4.67
N CYS A 188 -1.59 -6.08 -4.18
CA CYS A 188 -1.27 -5.87 -2.77
C CYS A 188 -1.70 -4.47 -2.35
N PHE A 189 -1.22 -3.46 -3.06
CA PHE A 189 -1.53 -2.08 -2.74
C PHE A 189 -3.02 -1.73 -2.95
N LEU A 190 -3.68 -2.34 -3.93
CA LEU A 190 -5.13 -2.24 -4.14
C LEU A 190 -5.92 -2.83 -2.97
N HIS A 191 -5.53 -4.00 -2.46
CA HIS A 191 -6.17 -4.57 -1.27
C HIS A 191 -6.04 -3.64 -0.05
N GLY A 192 -4.87 -3.01 0.11
CA GLY A 192 -4.68 -1.95 1.11
C GLY A 192 -5.62 -0.76 0.87
N ALA A 193 -5.68 -0.27 -0.37
CA ALA A 193 -6.49 0.87 -0.78
C ALA A 193 -7.99 0.65 -0.53
N ILE A 194 -8.51 -0.57 -0.72
CA ILE A 194 -9.94 -0.90 -0.46
C ILE A 194 -10.33 -0.54 0.97
N THR A 195 -9.47 -0.76 1.95
CA THR A 195 -9.75 -0.37 3.35
C THR A 195 -9.97 1.13 3.51
N TYR A 196 -9.19 1.92 2.78
CA TYR A 196 -9.30 3.37 2.77
C TYR A 196 -10.53 3.85 1.99
N VAL A 197 -10.83 3.22 0.84
CA VAL A 197 -12.04 3.51 0.06
C VAL A 197 -13.30 3.26 0.89
N GLU A 198 -13.41 2.08 1.50
CA GLU A 198 -14.53 1.74 2.38
C GLU A 198 -14.71 2.75 3.51
N LYS A 199 -13.60 3.17 4.13
CA LYS A 199 -13.64 4.18 5.19
C LYS A 199 -14.10 5.54 4.65
N SER A 200 -13.67 5.93 3.45
CA SER A 200 -14.09 7.19 2.81
C SER A 200 -15.58 7.22 2.45
N LEU A 201 -16.15 6.03 2.16
CA LEU A 201 -17.56 5.87 1.81
C LEU A 201 -18.47 5.79 3.05
N LYS A 202 -17.94 5.37 4.20
CA LYS A 202 -18.67 5.40 5.48
C LYS A 202 -18.89 6.85 5.89
N VAL A 203 -20.15 7.27 5.90
CA VAL A 203 -20.56 8.61 6.36
C VAL A 203 -20.57 8.59 7.89
N PRO A 204 -19.73 9.37 8.60
CA PRO A 204 -19.85 9.51 10.04
C PRO A 204 -21.18 10.21 10.36
N TYR A 205 -22.01 9.58 11.19
CA TYR A 205 -23.24 10.20 11.68
C TYR A 205 -22.84 11.28 12.69
N TYR A 206 -22.97 12.55 12.30
CA TYR A 206 -22.76 13.67 13.20
C TYR A 206 -24.05 13.90 13.98
N ASP A 207 -24.19 13.22 15.12
CA ASP A 207 -25.33 13.45 16.01
C ASP A 207 -25.11 14.78 16.73
N ARG A 208 -25.95 15.79 16.42
CA ARG A 208 -25.82 17.15 16.99
C ARG A 208 -26.08 17.22 18.50
N GLY A 209 -26.47 16.11 19.14
CA GLY A 209 -26.84 16.09 20.55
C GLY A 209 -25.76 15.65 21.55
N THR A 210 -24.65 15.04 21.11
CA THR A 210 -23.61 14.58 22.03
C THR A 210 -22.24 15.04 21.58
N ASN A 211 -21.57 15.80 22.44
CA ASN A 211 -20.23 16.36 22.24
C ASN A 211 -19.14 15.26 22.34
N LYS A 212 -19.37 14.11 21.72
CA LYS A 212 -18.45 12.99 21.64
C LYS A 212 -18.46 12.45 20.22
N SER A 213 -17.60 13.01 19.38
CA SER A 213 -17.12 12.30 18.20
C SER A 213 -16.43 11.02 18.67
N ARG A 214 -17.09 9.87 18.51
CA ARG A 214 -16.39 8.58 18.60
C ARG A 214 -15.53 8.45 17.34
N ILE A 215 -14.24 8.74 17.49
CA ILE A 215 -13.17 8.49 16.50
C ILE A 215 -12.92 6.98 16.38
#